data_AF-A0A5R2N2J0-F1
#
_entry.id   AF-A0A5R2N2J0-F1
#
_cell.length_a   1.000
_cell.length_b   1.000
_cell.length_c   1.000
_cell.angle_alpha   90.00
_cell.angle_beta   90.00
_cell.angle_gamma   90.00
#
_symmetry.space_group_name_H-M   'P 1'
#
loop_
_entity.id
_entity.type
_entity.pdbx_description
1 polymer ?
#
loop_
_entity_poly.entity_id
_entity_poly.type
_entity_poly.pdbx_seq_one_letter_code
_entity_poly.pdbx_strand_id
1 'polypeptide(L)'
;EHLPQHRPVRLAYMLGDPKFAFYTEQMKGFDRYIAPLVADGTIQIVCRADALLYLAANAQKNMEQCLTQTNNEVDGAVVMNDDTGGGVIAALTGQGLVGKVELFGGYDATLEGVQRVLAGWQAADMSPPYAGMADAAVTLVLAAARGEQPPS
;
A
#
# COMPACT_ATOMS: atom_id res chain seq x y z
N GLU A 1 -0.74 -1.12 18.05
CA GLU A 1 -0.20 -0.89 19.42
C GLU A 1 1.31 -0.65 19.45
N HIS A 2 2.05 -0.81 18.35
CA HIS A 2 3.53 -0.70 18.32
C HIS A 2 4.10 0.68 17.95
N LEU A 3 3.25 1.69 17.69
CA LEU A 3 3.72 3.03 17.31
C LEU A 3 4.15 3.85 18.54
N PRO A 4 5.18 4.71 18.42
CA PRO A 4 5.67 5.52 19.52
C PRO A 4 4.63 6.55 19.99
N GLN A 5 4.59 6.81 21.30
CA GLN A 5 3.68 7.80 21.92
C GLN A 5 4.34 9.15 22.25
N HIS A 6 5.68 9.21 22.28
CA HIS A 6 6.43 10.37 22.79
C HIS A 6 7.42 10.98 21.78
N ARG A 7 7.36 10.54 20.53
CA ARG A 7 8.09 11.14 19.40
C ARG A 7 7.26 10.98 18.12
N PRO A 8 7.54 11.75 17.05
CA PRO A 8 6.88 11.55 15.77
C PRO A 8 7.01 10.11 15.28
N VAL A 9 5.93 9.58 14.71
CA VAL A 9 5.91 8.30 14.03
C VAL A 9 6.65 8.43 12.70
N ARG A 10 7.66 7.61 12.48
CA ARG A 10 8.49 7.63 11.28
C ARG A 10 7.93 6.67 10.25
N LEU A 11 7.30 7.20 9.21
CA LEU A 11 6.69 6.41 8.15
C LEU A 11 7.53 6.44 6.86
N ALA A 12 7.65 5.26 6.24
CA ALA A 12 8.19 5.10 4.90
C ALA A 12 7.05 4.96 3.89
N TYR A 13 7.03 5.79 2.85
CA TYR A 13 6.09 5.67 1.74
C TYR A 13 6.71 4.85 0.61
N MET A 14 6.16 3.66 0.39
CA MET A 14 6.55 2.74 -0.69
C MET A 14 5.37 2.61 -1.64
N LEU A 15 5.22 3.63 -2.48
CA LEU A 15 4.03 3.86 -3.29
C LEU A 15 4.08 3.08 -4.60
N GLY A 16 3.00 3.16 -5.37
CA GLY A 16 2.88 2.60 -6.71
C GLY A 16 3.51 3.45 -7.80
N ASP A 17 3.07 3.21 -9.04
CA ASP A 17 3.47 4.00 -10.21
C ASP A 17 2.57 5.24 -10.39
N PRO A 18 3.14 6.47 -10.36
CA PRO A 18 2.39 7.72 -10.53
C PRO A 18 1.65 7.86 -11.86
N LYS A 19 2.01 7.05 -12.87
CA LYS A 19 1.37 7.08 -14.20
C LYS A 19 0.07 6.29 -14.27
N PHE A 20 -0.22 5.45 -13.26
CA PHE A 20 -1.44 4.66 -13.23
C PHE A 20 -2.62 5.47 -12.67
N ALA A 21 -3.80 5.28 -13.26
CA ALA A 21 -4.97 6.11 -13.00
C ALA A 21 -5.40 6.14 -11.52
N PHE A 22 -5.14 5.06 -10.77
CA PHE A 22 -5.53 4.94 -9.36
C PHE A 22 -4.53 5.55 -8.36
N TYR A 23 -3.29 5.84 -8.77
CA TYR A 23 -2.27 6.41 -7.87
C TYR A 23 -2.74 7.72 -7.23
N THR A 24 -3.24 8.63 -8.06
CA THR A 24 -3.69 9.95 -7.61
C THR A 24 -4.86 9.86 -6.63
N GLU A 25 -5.82 8.97 -6.87
CA GLU A 25 -6.97 8.81 -5.97
C GLU A 25 -6.58 8.15 -4.64
N GLN A 26 -5.67 7.17 -4.66
CA GLN A 26 -5.10 6.62 -3.43
C GLN A 26 -4.34 7.68 -2.63
N MET A 27 -3.50 8.49 -3.29
CA MET A 27 -2.80 9.60 -2.62
C MET A 27 -3.77 10.60 -1.99
N LYS A 28 -4.84 11.00 -2.69
CA LYS A 28 -5.87 11.87 -2.09
C LYS A 28 -6.48 11.23 -0.84
N GLY A 29 -6.73 9.93 -0.87
CA GLY A 29 -7.22 9.16 0.27
C GLY A 29 -6.25 9.20 1.45
N PHE A 30 -4.96 8.95 1.20
CA PHE A 30 -3.91 9.01 2.22
C PHE A 30 -3.74 10.42 2.78
N ASP A 31 -3.58 11.41 1.90
CA ASP A 31 -3.31 12.80 2.26
C ASP A 31 -4.45 13.42 3.06
N ARG A 32 -5.71 13.01 2.81
CA ARG A 32 -6.87 13.45 3.59
C ARG A 32 -6.69 13.26 5.10
N TYR A 33 -5.99 12.21 5.53
CA TYR A 33 -5.80 11.88 6.95
C TYR A 33 -4.36 12.03 7.41
N ILE A 34 -3.37 11.75 6.55
CA ILE A 34 -1.96 11.79 6.93
C ILE A 34 -1.39 13.22 6.83
N ALA A 35 -1.82 14.05 5.87
CA ALA A 35 -1.24 15.39 5.73
C ALA A 35 -1.43 16.28 6.97
N PRO A 36 -2.59 16.30 7.66
CA PRO A 36 -2.74 17.01 8.93
C PRO A 36 -1.78 16.52 10.02
N LEU A 37 -1.58 15.21 10.13
CA LEU A 37 -0.69 14.57 11.10
C LEU A 37 0.79 14.82 10.80
N VAL A 38 1.13 15.03 9.53
CA VAL A 38 2.48 15.49 9.15
C VAL A 38 2.66 16.97 9.50
N ALA A 39 1.63 17.79 9.25
CA ALA A 39 1.67 19.23 9.52
C ALA A 39 1.78 19.56 11.03
N ASP A 40 1.15 18.75 11.89
CA ASP A 40 1.23 18.93 13.35
C ASP A 40 2.44 18.22 14.00
N GLY A 41 3.23 17.49 13.21
CA GLY A 41 4.44 16.79 13.65
C GLY A 41 4.20 15.42 14.29
N THR A 42 2.97 14.91 14.33
CA THR A 42 2.66 13.56 14.81
C THR A 42 3.30 12.48 13.93
N ILE A 43 3.36 12.71 12.62
CA ILE A 43 3.98 11.83 11.63
C ILE A 43 5.15 12.54 10.95
N GLN A 44 6.25 11.82 10.78
CA GLN A 44 7.37 12.21 9.94
C GLN A 44 7.49 11.21 8.79
N ILE A 45 7.38 11.68 7.54
CA ILE A 45 7.70 10.86 6.37
C ILE A 45 9.21 10.86 6.19
N VAL A 46 9.86 9.73 6.51
CA VAL A 46 11.32 9.62 6.50
C VAL A 46 11.87 9.15 5.16
N CYS A 47 11.03 8.50 4.36
CA CYS A 47 11.34 8.07 3.01
C CYS A 47 10.09 8.14 2.15
N ARG A 48 10.25 8.48 0.88
CA ARG A 48 9.20 8.39 -0.14
C ARG A 48 9.80 7.90 -1.43
N ALA A 49 9.25 6.83 -1.98
CA ALA A 49 9.65 6.29 -3.25
C ALA A 49 8.47 5.62 -3.97
N ASP A 50 8.52 5.67 -5.30
CA ASP A 50 7.54 5.06 -6.18
C ASP A 50 8.08 3.74 -6.73
N ALA A 51 7.32 2.66 -6.60
CA ALA A 51 7.62 1.37 -7.20
C ALA A 51 7.01 1.33 -8.61
N LEU A 52 7.82 1.65 -9.61
CA LEU A 52 7.36 1.68 -11.01
C LEU A 52 6.72 0.34 -11.40
N LEU A 53 5.62 0.44 -12.14
CA LEU A 53 4.73 -0.66 -12.52
C LEU A 53 4.23 -1.52 -11.34
N TYR A 54 4.24 -0.99 -10.10
CA TYR A 54 3.85 -1.70 -8.88
C TYR A 54 4.71 -2.95 -8.59
N LEU A 55 5.91 -3.03 -9.16
CA LEU A 55 6.74 -4.23 -9.04
C LEU A 55 7.29 -4.40 -7.61
N ALA A 56 7.09 -5.60 -7.05
CA ALA A 56 7.63 -5.99 -5.75
C ALA A 56 9.15 -5.76 -5.65
N ALA A 57 9.91 -6.07 -6.70
CA ALA A 57 11.35 -5.86 -6.72
C ALA A 57 11.76 -4.38 -6.58
N ASN A 58 10.95 -3.47 -7.15
CA ASN A 58 11.20 -2.03 -7.01
C ASN A 58 10.86 -1.56 -5.59
N ALA A 59 9.73 -2.02 -5.03
CA ALA A 59 9.35 -1.71 -3.66
C ALA A 59 10.37 -2.23 -2.64
N GLN A 60 10.88 -3.46 -2.83
CA GLN A 60 11.93 -4.04 -2.00
C GLN A 60 13.19 -3.18 -2.03
N LYS A 61 13.71 -2.88 -3.23
CA LYS A 61 14.90 -2.03 -3.40
C LYS A 61 14.72 -0.66 -2.75
N ASN A 62 13.56 -0.03 -2.95
CA ASN A 62 13.25 1.28 -2.37
C ASN A 62 13.24 1.22 -0.84
N MET A 63 12.65 0.17 -0.26
CA MET A 63 12.61 -0.02 1.18
C MET A 63 14.00 -0.34 1.76
N GLU A 64 14.81 -1.17 1.11
CA GLU A 64 16.20 -1.42 1.51
C GLU A 64 17.04 -0.13 1.54
N GLN A 65 16.86 0.74 0.55
CA GLN A 65 17.50 2.06 0.52
C GLN A 65 17.02 2.94 1.66
N CYS A 66 15.72 2.95 1.94
CA CYS A 66 15.15 3.69 3.07
C CYS A 66 15.72 3.19 4.41
N LEU A 67 15.72 1.88 4.63
CA LEU A 67 16.26 1.23 5.83
C LEU A 67 17.74 1.57 6.01
N THR A 68 18.53 1.57 4.93
CA THR A 68 19.94 1.99 4.97
C THR A 68 20.09 3.46 5.36
N GLN A 69 19.34 4.37 4.74
CA GLN A 69 19.42 5.82 4.99
C GLN A 69 18.97 6.21 6.40
N THR A 70 18.05 5.43 6.97
CA THR A 70 17.47 5.67 8.29
C THR A 70 18.12 4.84 9.39
N ASN A 71 19.16 4.05 9.09
CA ASN A 71 19.75 3.07 10.03
C ASN A 71 18.69 2.16 10.68
N ASN A 72 17.76 1.65 9.87
CA ASN A 72 16.62 0.84 10.28
C ASN A 72 15.60 1.56 11.20
N GLU A 73 15.72 2.87 11.41
CA GLU A 73 14.78 3.64 12.22
C GLU A 73 13.53 4.05 11.43
N VAL A 74 12.64 3.08 11.22
CA VAL A 74 11.30 3.26 10.64
C VAL A 74 10.29 2.57 11.56
N ASP A 75 9.14 3.21 11.83
CA ASP A 75 8.09 2.63 12.69
C ASP A 75 7.00 1.93 11.87
N GLY A 76 6.77 2.40 10.65
CA GLY A 76 5.84 1.77 9.73
C GLY A 76 6.09 2.13 8.28
N ALA A 77 5.47 1.38 7.38
CA ALA A 77 5.50 1.63 5.94
C ALA A 77 4.07 1.68 5.37
N VAL A 78 3.83 2.55 4.40
CA VAL A 78 2.57 2.63 3.66
C VAL A 78 2.79 2.11 2.25
N VAL A 79 1.95 1.17 1.81
CA VAL A 79 1.96 0.57 0.47
C VAL A 79 0.61 0.71 -0.23
N MET A 80 0.63 0.67 -1.56
CA MET A 80 -0.57 0.90 -2.39
C MET A 80 -1.24 -0.38 -2.90
N ASN A 81 -0.56 -1.52 -2.83
CA ASN A 81 -1.11 -2.82 -3.19
C ASN A 81 -0.28 -3.98 -2.60
N ASP A 82 -0.66 -5.21 -2.89
CA ASP A 82 -0.09 -6.39 -2.26
C ASP A 82 1.31 -6.73 -2.78
N ASP A 83 1.61 -6.40 -4.05
CA ASP A 83 2.94 -6.57 -4.65
C ASP A 83 3.95 -5.61 -4.01
N THR A 84 3.60 -4.33 -3.89
CA THR A 84 4.42 -3.34 -3.19
C THR A 84 4.60 -3.72 -1.72
N GLY A 85 3.53 -4.19 -1.07
CA GLY A 85 3.57 -4.81 0.27
C GLY A 85 4.55 -5.98 0.37
N GLY A 86 4.55 -6.87 -0.63
CA GLY A 86 5.44 -8.03 -0.66
C GLY A 86 6.91 -7.65 -0.74
N GLY A 87 7.23 -6.65 -1.58
CA GLY A 87 8.58 -6.10 -1.64
C GLY A 87 9.04 -5.50 -0.31
N VAL A 88 8.17 -4.73 0.35
CA VAL A 88 8.47 -4.15 1.67
C VAL A 88 8.69 -5.23 2.73
N ILE A 89 7.83 -6.26 2.79
CA ILE A 89 8.01 -7.39 3.70
C ILE A 89 9.34 -8.11 3.45
N ALA A 90 9.74 -8.31 2.19
CA ALA A 90 11.02 -8.93 1.86
C ALA A 90 12.21 -8.11 2.41
N ALA A 91 12.20 -6.79 2.20
CA ALA A 91 13.23 -5.88 2.72
C ALA A 91 13.29 -5.90 4.25
N LEU A 92 12.13 -5.82 4.92
CA LEU A 92 12.03 -5.89 6.38
C LEU A 92 12.50 -7.25 6.91
N THR A 93 12.23 -8.34 6.19
CA THR A 93 12.66 -9.69 6.59
C THR A 93 14.17 -9.78 6.60
N GLY A 94 14.83 -9.24 5.56
CA GLY A 94 16.28 -9.19 5.46
C GLY A 94 16.97 -8.44 6.60
N GLN A 95 16.26 -7.51 7.25
CA GLN A 95 16.75 -6.74 8.40
C GLN A 95 16.24 -7.26 9.77
N GLY A 96 15.44 -8.34 9.80
CA GLY A 96 14.86 -8.85 11.04
C GLY A 96 13.84 -7.89 11.70
N LEU A 97 13.13 -7.13 10.86
CA LEU A 97 12.19 -6.07 11.25
C LEU A 97 10.72 -6.41 10.98
N VAL A 98 10.42 -7.52 10.30
CA VAL A 98 9.02 -7.98 10.12
C VAL A 98 8.36 -8.21 11.48
N GLY A 99 7.12 -7.73 11.61
CA GLY A 99 6.35 -7.74 12.86
C GLY A 99 6.81 -6.69 13.88
N LYS A 100 7.88 -5.95 13.61
CA LYS A 100 8.30 -4.78 14.41
C LYS A 100 7.94 -3.46 13.71
N VAL A 101 8.17 -3.42 12.40
CA VAL A 101 7.75 -2.31 11.53
C VAL A 101 6.36 -2.66 11.01
N GLU A 102 5.39 -1.79 11.30
CA GLU A 102 4.00 -1.99 10.91
C GLU A 102 3.81 -1.68 9.42
N LEU A 103 3.22 -2.59 8.65
CA LEU A 103 2.88 -2.35 7.25
C LEU A 103 1.40 -1.95 7.14
N PHE A 104 1.13 -0.77 6.58
CA PHE A 104 -0.20 -0.23 6.34
C PHE A 104 -0.53 -0.19 4.85
N GLY A 105 -1.81 -0.34 4.52
CA GLY A 105 -2.29 -0.36 3.14
C GLY A 105 -2.30 -1.78 2.56
N GLY A 106 -2.40 -1.88 1.23
CA GLY A 106 -2.85 -3.09 0.53
C GLY A 106 -4.13 -2.79 -0.25
N TYR A 107 -4.41 -3.55 -1.30
CA TYR A 107 -5.55 -3.27 -2.17
C TYR A 107 -6.16 -4.49 -2.84
N ASP A 108 -5.41 -5.57 -3.02
CA ASP A 108 -5.82 -6.65 -3.92
C ASP A 108 -6.39 -7.85 -3.16
N ALA A 109 -6.13 -7.96 -1.85
CA ALA A 109 -6.51 -9.11 -1.05
C ALA A 109 -6.07 -10.44 -1.69
N THR A 110 -4.85 -10.46 -2.24
CA THR A 110 -4.16 -11.67 -2.66
C THR A 110 -4.06 -12.65 -1.50
N LEU A 111 -3.86 -13.93 -1.80
CA LEU A 111 -3.69 -14.95 -0.76
C LEU A 111 -2.52 -14.58 0.18
N GLU A 112 -1.43 -14.10 -0.40
CA GLU A 112 -0.24 -13.65 0.33
C GLU A 112 -0.53 -12.40 1.18
N GLY A 113 -1.28 -11.42 0.65
CA GLY A 113 -1.72 -10.24 1.39
C GLY A 113 -2.53 -10.60 2.64
N VAL A 114 -3.56 -11.44 2.46
CA VAL A 114 -4.39 -11.93 3.57
C VAL A 114 -3.57 -12.73 4.58
N GLN A 115 -2.65 -13.58 4.13
CA GLN A 115 -1.76 -14.34 5.02
C GLN A 115 -0.85 -13.42 5.85
N ARG A 116 -0.35 -12.31 5.29
CA ARG A 116 0.43 -11.31 6.06
C ARG A 116 -0.41 -10.65 7.12
N VAL A 117 -1.68 -10.33 6.83
CA VAL A 117 -2.61 -9.80 7.82
C VAL A 117 -2.83 -10.79 8.96
N LEU A 118 -3.09 -12.06 8.64
CA LEU A 118 -3.26 -13.13 9.64
C LEU A 118 -1.99 -13.37 10.46
N ALA A 119 -0.80 -13.20 9.87
CA ALA A 119 0.48 -13.32 10.55
C ALA A 119 0.83 -12.09 11.42
N GLY A 120 0.04 -11.01 11.36
CA GLY A 120 0.33 -9.75 12.05
C GLY A 120 1.49 -8.97 11.42
N TRP A 121 1.82 -9.23 10.17
CA TRP A 121 2.88 -8.53 9.43
C TRP A 121 2.37 -7.31 8.66
N GLN A 122 1.05 -7.25 8.44
CA GLN A 122 0.35 -6.17 7.76
C GLN A 122 -0.93 -5.85 8.52
N ALA A 123 -1.19 -4.57 8.77
CA ALA A 123 -2.28 -4.12 9.65
C ALA A 123 -3.67 -4.44 9.09
N ALA A 124 -3.82 -4.33 7.77
CA ALA A 124 -5.05 -4.58 7.04
C ALA A 124 -4.75 -4.79 5.56
N ASP A 125 -5.73 -5.29 4.83
CA ASP A 125 -5.72 -5.32 3.37
C ASP A 125 -7.13 -4.94 2.89
N MET A 126 -7.22 -4.43 1.67
CA MET A 126 -8.49 -4.07 1.06
C MET A 126 -8.82 -5.04 -0.06
N SER A 127 -10.10 -5.33 -0.27
CA SER A 127 -10.55 -6.10 -1.42
C SER A 127 -11.44 -5.20 -2.28
N PRO A 128 -11.18 -5.07 -3.59
CA PRO A 128 -12.14 -4.51 -4.53
C PRO A 128 -13.37 -5.43 -4.59
N PRO A 129 -14.56 -4.91 -4.93
CA PRO A 129 -15.76 -5.73 -5.07
C PRO A 129 -15.71 -6.57 -6.37
N TYR A 130 -14.79 -7.53 -6.42
CA TYR A 130 -14.46 -8.29 -7.64
C TYR A 130 -15.66 -8.94 -8.30
N ALA A 131 -16.57 -9.53 -7.53
CA ALA A 131 -17.80 -10.12 -8.05
C ALA A 131 -18.69 -9.07 -8.73
N GLY A 132 -18.93 -7.93 -8.08
CA GLY A 132 -19.72 -6.83 -8.65
C GLY A 132 -19.06 -6.22 -9.89
N MET A 133 -17.73 -6.11 -9.91
CA MET A 133 -16.99 -5.66 -11.09
C MET A 133 -17.11 -6.65 -12.26
N ALA A 134 -17.03 -7.95 -11.99
CA ALA A 134 -17.19 -8.99 -13.01
C ALA A 134 -18.62 -9.00 -13.57
N ASP A 135 -19.63 -8.94 -12.71
CA ASP A 135 -21.05 -8.88 -13.10
C ASP A 135 -21.33 -7.64 -13.97
N ALA A 136 -20.80 -6.48 -13.56
CA ALA A 136 -20.92 -5.25 -14.34
C ALA A 136 -20.23 -5.37 -15.71
N ALA A 137 -19.01 -5.92 -15.77
CA ALA A 137 -18.29 -6.10 -17.02
C ALA A 137 -19.05 -7.02 -18.00
N VAL A 138 -19.55 -8.16 -17.53
CA VAL A 138 -20.35 -9.09 -18.35
C VAL A 138 -21.64 -8.42 -18.83
N THR A 139 -22.31 -7.67 -17.95
CA THR A 139 -23.53 -6.93 -18.29
C THR A 139 -23.30 -5.93 -19.42
N LEU A 140 -22.20 -5.17 -19.35
CA LEU A 140 -21.81 -4.23 -20.40
C LEU A 140 -21.53 -4.92 -21.75
N VAL A 141 -20.81 -6.04 -21.72
CA VAL A 141 -20.50 -6.83 -22.93
C VAL A 141 -21.78 -7.37 -23.59
N LEU A 142 -22.73 -7.89 -22.78
CA LEU A 142 -23.99 -8.42 -23.29
C LEU A 142 -24.87 -7.33 -23.92
N ALA A 143 -24.97 -6.17 -23.28
CA ALA A 143 -25.71 -5.04 -23.83
C ALA A 143 -25.12 -4.60 -25.19
N ALA A 144 -23.80 -4.46 -25.26
CA ALA A 144 -23.10 -4.11 -26.49
C ALA A 144 -23.33 -5.14 -27.61
N ALA A 145 -23.26 -6.44 -27.29
CA ALA A 145 -23.48 -7.52 -28.27
C ALA A 145 -24.92 -7.55 -28.80
N ARG A 146 -25.90 -7.07 -28.04
CA ARG A 146 -27.31 -6.98 -28.42
C ARG A 146 -27.69 -5.66 -29.09
N GLY A 147 -26.78 -4.69 -29.13
CA GLY A 147 -27.09 -3.32 -29.58
C GLY A 147 -28.00 -2.57 -28.60
N GLU A 148 -28.03 -3.00 -27.33
CA GLU A 148 -28.79 -2.37 -26.25
C GLU A 148 -27.96 -1.25 -25.61
N GLN A 149 -28.61 -0.25 -25.02
CA GLN A 149 -27.91 0.71 -24.17
C GLN A 149 -27.43 -0.01 -22.90
N PRO A 150 -26.15 0.18 -22.49
CA PRO A 150 -25.66 -0.37 -21.25
C PRO A 150 -26.41 0.23 -20.06
N PRO A 151 -26.68 -0.57 -19.01
CA PRO A 151 -27.29 -0.04 -17.80
C PRO A 151 -26.40 1.03 -17.15
N SER A 152 -27.05 2.10 -16.65
CA SER A 152 -26.43 3.24 -15.97
C SER A 152 -26.08 2.93 -14.52
#